data_AF-A0A7L3J3H0-F1
#
_entry.id   AF-A0A7L3J3H0-F1
#
_cell.length_a   1.000
_cell.length_b   1.000
_cell.length_c   1.000
_cell.angle_alpha   90.00
_cell.angle_beta   90.00
_cell.angle_gamma   90.00
#
_symmetry.space_group_name_H-M   'P 1'
#
loop_
_entity.id
_entity.type
_entity.pdbx_description
1 polymer ?
#
loop_
_entity_poly.entity_id
_entity_poly.type
_entity_poly.pdbx_seq_one_letter_code
_entity_poly.pdbx_strand_id
1 'polypeptide(L)'
;GANSYGQLGLGHKEDVLIPQSLKDVSCKCQDIKSITGGGGHSAVITGAGELFVCGHNKDGQLGLNHTEDVLRFTLCTALSGFCVKQVACGWDFTIILVGSGLVLSCGSNSFGQLGVPQISSPCLIPQKIESLKEKVVEVAAGLRHALAATESGLVFQWGTGMASRAKRANQGKTLPQFLTAEEPCEVTGLEDVKVKKVAASSYHSVSLT
;
A
#
# COMPACT_ATOMS: atom_id res chain seq x y z
N GLY A 1 13.10 -1.56 15.96
CA GLY A 1 12.53 -0.25 16.30
C GLY A 1 11.23 -0.46 17.04
N ALA A 2 10.23 0.38 16.77
CA ALA A 2 8.90 0.24 17.35
C ALA A 2 8.24 -1.09 16.97
N ASN A 3 7.54 -1.71 17.92
CA ASN A 3 6.91 -3.01 17.77
C ASN A 3 5.56 -3.13 18.50
N SER A 4 4.93 -2.01 18.87
CA SER A 4 3.70 -1.98 19.68
C SER A 4 2.53 -2.78 19.07
N TYR A 5 2.58 -3.10 17.78
CA TYR A 5 1.57 -3.91 17.07
C TYR A 5 2.10 -5.28 16.60
N GLY A 6 3.35 -5.62 16.89
CA GLY A 6 4.01 -6.82 16.36
C GLY A 6 4.56 -6.64 14.95
N GLN A 7 4.75 -5.40 14.48
CA GLN A 7 5.22 -5.10 13.12
C GLN A 7 6.65 -5.56 12.83
N LEU A 8 7.42 -5.97 13.85
CA LEU A 8 8.71 -6.61 13.64
C LEU A 8 8.59 -8.11 13.35
N GLY A 9 7.42 -8.73 13.57
CA GLY A 9 7.21 -10.15 13.30
C GLY A 9 7.88 -11.11 14.30
N LEU A 10 8.29 -10.62 15.47
CA LEU A 10 9.06 -11.37 16.47
C LEU A 10 8.22 -12.24 17.41
N GLY A 11 6.89 -12.22 17.29
CA GLY A 11 5.98 -12.97 18.16
C GLY A 11 5.63 -12.27 19.48
N HIS A 12 6.02 -11.00 19.65
CA HIS A 12 5.71 -10.15 20.81
C HIS A 12 5.52 -8.69 20.39
N LYS A 13 5.12 -7.83 21.33
CA LYS A 13 4.87 -6.39 21.12
C LYS A 13 5.94 -5.44 21.72
N GLU A 14 6.99 -6.01 22.32
CA GLU A 14 8.10 -5.22 22.86
C GLU A 14 8.98 -4.59 21.78
N ASP A 15 9.34 -3.32 21.97
CA ASP A 15 10.26 -2.57 21.12
C ASP A 15 11.67 -3.18 21.14
N VAL A 16 12.36 -3.08 20.01
CA VAL A 16 13.70 -3.66 19.84
C VAL A 16 14.66 -2.62 19.27
N LEU A 17 15.77 -2.37 19.95
CA LEU A 17 16.74 -1.34 19.55
C LEU A 17 17.83 -1.86 18.60
N ILE A 18 18.12 -3.15 18.65
CA ILE A 18 19.20 -3.79 17.88
C ILE A 18 18.58 -4.75 16.87
N PRO A 19 19.04 -4.80 15.61
CA PRO A 19 18.56 -5.77 14.63
C PRO A 19 18.57 -7.20 15.18
N GLN A 20 17.44 -7.91 15.03
CA GLN A 20 17.30 -9.30 15.43
C GLN A 20 16.97 -10.16 14.21
N SER A 21 17.57 -11.34 14.15
CA SER A 21 17.25 -12.33 13.14
C SER A 21 15.89 -12.97 13.44
N LEU A 22 15.03 -13.02 12.42
CA LEU A 22 13.76 -13.74 12.50
C LEU A 22 14.03 -15.24 12.36
N LYS A 23 13.91 -15.96 13.47
CA LYS A 23 14.12 -17.42 13.52
C LYS A 23 12.92 -18.22 12.99
N ASP A 24 11.72 -17.64 13.11
CA ASP A 24 10.44 -18.29 12.81
C ASP A 24 9.66 -17.56 11.70
N VAL A 25 10.33 -17.14 10.62
CA VAL A 25 9.54 -16.80 9.43
C VAL A 25 9.02 -18.11 8.87
N SER A 26 7.72 -18.37 9.01
CA SER A 26 7.06 -19.53 8.41
C SER A 26 7.23 -19.60 6.88
N CYS A 27 7.85 -18.59 6.26
CA CYS A 27 8.43 -18.76 4.95
C CYS A 27 9.62 -19.75 5.04
N LYS A 28 9.40 -20.99 4.63
CA LYS A 28 10.50 -21.90 4.23
C LYS A 28 11.32 -21.34 3.05
N CYS A 29 10.96 -20.15 2.55
CA CYS A 29 11.53 -19.49 1.39
C CYS A 29 12.84 -18.81 1.80
N GLN A 30 13.96 -19.32 1.29
CA GLN A 30 15.29 -18.74 1.52
C GLN A 30 15.56 -17.47 0.70
N ASP A 31 14.60 -17.04 -0.13
CA ASP A 31 14.77 -15.89 -1.00
C ASP A 31 13.71 -14.82 -0.70
N ILE A 32 14.12 -13.79 0.04
CA ILE A 32 13.30 -12.60 0.29
C ILE A 32 13.63 -11.57 -0.77
N LYS A 33 12.63 -11.21 -1.57
CA LYS A 33 12.78 -10.26 -2.67
C LYS A 33 12.69 -8.80 -2.19
N SER A 34 11.77 -8.51 -1.28
CA SER A 34 11.57 -7.16 -0.76
C SER A 34 10.83 -7.14 0.56
N ILE A 35 11.04 -6.08 1.33
CA ILE A 35 10.40 -5.81 2.61
C ILE A 35 9.85 -4.39 2.58
N THR A 36 8.62 -4.19 3.05
CA THR A 36 7.97 -2.88 3.14
C THR A 36 7.35 -2.72 4.53
N GLY A 37 7.44 -1.52 5.11
CA GLY A 37 6.77 -1.16 6.36
C GLY A 37 5.83 0.03 6.17
N GLY A 38 4.72 0.05 6.91
CA GLY A 38 3.73 1.14 6.93
C GLY A 38 3.58 1.78 8.31
N GLY A 39 2.39 2.33 8.60
CA GLY A 39 2.10 3.02 9.86
C GLY A 39 2.15 2.12 11.11
N GLY A 40 2.01 0.81 10.92
CA GLY A 40 2.09 -0.16 12.01
C GLY A 40 2.09 -1.62 11.56
N HIS A 41 2.30 -1.89 10.27
CA HIS A 41 2.34 -3.22 9.71
C HIS A 41 3.52 -3.35 8.75
N SER A 42 3.92 -4.59 8.49
CA SER A 42 5.03 -4.94 7.61
C SER A 42 4.61 -6.01 6.63
N ALA A 43 5.21 -5.96 5.45
CA ALA A 43 4.97 -6.87 4.34
C ALA A 43 6.31 -7.38 3.80
N VAL A 44 6.35 -8.65 3.42
CA VAL A 44 7.51 -9.33 2.85
C VAL A 44 7.05 -10.06 1.59
N ILE A 45 7.78 -9.87 0.50
CA ILE A 45 7.58 -10.61 -0.75
C ILE A 45 8.70 -11.63 -0.91
N THR A 46 8.35 -12.88 -1.18
CA THR A 46 9.32 -13.95 -1.45
C THR A 46 9.74 -13.97 -2.92
N GLY A 47 10.82 -14.69 -3.26
CA GLY A 47 11.24 -14.93 -4.64
C GLY A 47 10.18 -15.63 -5.49
N ALA A 48 9.29 -16.42 -4.85
CA ALA A 48 8.14 -17.04 -5.49
C ALA A 48 6.96 -16.07 -5.74
N GLY A 49 7.03 -14.84 -5.24
CA GLY A 49 5.97 -13.85 -5.34
C GLY A 49 4.84 -14.05 -4.33
N GLU A 50 5.10 -14.74 -3.22
CA GLU A 50 4.15 -14.85 -2.10
C GLU A 50 4.24 -13.62 -1.20
N LEU A 51 3.11 -13.22 -0.61
CA LEU A 51 3.05 -12.10 0.33
C LEU A 51 2.86 -12.60 1.77
N PHE A 52 3.82 -12.26 2.63
CA PHE A 52 3.73 -12.45 4.08
C PHE A 52 3.54 -11.09 4.76
N VAL A 53 2.70 -11.04 5.79
CA VAL A 53 2.33 -9.81 6.49
C VAL A 53 2.32 -10.00 8.01
N CYS A 54 2.58 -8.92 8.75
CA CYS A 54 2.44 -8.89 10.22
C CYS A 54 2.21 -7.46 10.73
N GLY A 55 1.89 -7.32 12.01
CA GLY A 55 1.68 -6.06 12.69
C GLY A 55 0.20 -5.70 12.89
N HIS A 56 -0.07 -4.40 12.89
CA HIS A 56 -1.37 -3.79 13.12
C HIS A 56 -2.38 -4.21 12.05
N ASN A 57 -3.59 -4.58 12.46
CA ASN A 57 -4.61 -5.08 11.54
C ASN A 57 -6.04 -4.61 11.81
N LYS A 58 -6.24 -3.56 12.62
CA LYS A 58 -7.61 -3.17 13.05
C LYS A 58 -8.53 -2.77 11.90
N ASP A 59 -7.99 -2.37 10.76
CA ASP A 59 -8.73 -2.01 9.56
C ASP A 59 -8.64 -3.08 8.46
N GLY A 60 -8.03 -4.24 8.75
CA GLY A 60 -7.82 -5.30 7.75
C GLY A 60 -6.67 -5.06 6.79
N GLN A 61 -5.74 -4.16 7.12
CA GLN A 61 -4.60 -3.81 6.26
C GLN A 61 -3.66 -4.99 5.95
N LEU A 62 -3.75 -6.09 6.69
CA LEU A 62 -2.99 -7.30 6.39
C LEU A 62 -3.67 -8.16 5.30
N GLY A 63 -4.95 -7.95 4.99
CA GLY A 63 -5.65 -8.72 3.97
C GLY A 63 -5.89 -10.20 4.34
N LEU A 64 -5.97 -10.50 5.64
CA LEU A 64 -6.07 -11.87 6.17
C LEU A 64 -7.50 -12.31 6.51
N ASN A 65 -8.51 -11.55 6.08
CA ASN A 65 -9.92 -11.79 6.38
C ASN A 65 -10.27 -11.76 7.89
N HIS A 66 -9.53 -10.97 8.67
CA HIS A 66 -9.82 -10.67 10.08
C HIS A 66 -9.18 -9.33 10.46
N THR A 67 -9.46 -8.83 11.67
CA THR A 67 -8.97 -7.53 12.18
C THR A 67 -8.01 -7.63 13.38
N GLU A 68 -7.63 -8.85 13.75
CA GLU A 68 -6.65 -9.09 14.81
C GLU A 68 -5.21 -8.82 14.37
N ASP A 69 -4.42 -8.18 15.25
CA ASP A 69 -3.00 -7.95 15.04
C ASP A 69 -2.24 -9.27 14.91
N VAL A 70 -1.22 -9.30 14.06
CA VAL A 70 -0.47 -10.51 13.74
C VAL A 70 0.98 -10.34 14.17
N LEU A 71 1.41 -11.14 15.14
CA LEU A 71 2.74 -10.97 15.75
C LEU A 71 3.87 -11.66 14.98
N ARG A 72 3.55 -12.50 13.99
CA ARG A 72 4.52 -13.25 13.15
C ARG A 72 4.11 -13.18 11.69
N PHE A 73 5.06 -13.07 10.79
CA PHE A 73 4.80 -13.07 9.35
C PHE A 73 3.93 -14.26 8.93
N THR A 74 2.75 -13.93 8.41
CA THR A 74 1.71 -14.89 8.02
C THR A 74 1.42 -14.73 6.54
N LEU A 75 1.27 -15.86 5.84
CA LEU A 75 0.96 -15.88 4.41
C LEU A 75 -0.45 -15.31 4.15
N CYS A 76 -0.55 -14.33 3.25
CA CYS A 76 -1.82 -13.83 2.76
C CYS A 76 -2.38 -14.80 1.70
N THR A 77 -3.12 -15.81 2.15
CA THR A 77 -3.68 -16.87 1.29
C THR A 77 -4.72 -16.36 0.29
N ALA A 78 -5.33 -15.20 0.55
CA ALA A 78 -6.23 -14.53 -0.40
C ALA A 78 -5.55 -14.17 -1.74
N LEU A 79 -4.22 -14.09 -1.75
CA LEU A 79 -3.42 -13.84 -2.96
C LEU A 79 -2.90 -15.12 -3.62
N SER A 80 -3.39 -16.30 -3.21
CA SER A 80 -3.02 -17.56 -3.86
C SER A 80 -3.36 -17.51 -5.35
N GLY A 81 -2.37 -17.81 -6.20
CA GLY A 81 -2.49 -17.72 -7.67
C GLY A 81 -2.06 -16.37 -8.25
N PHE A 82 -1.81 -15.35 -7.43
CA PHE A 82 -1.14 -14.13 -7.86
C PHE A 82 0.37 -14.21 -7.58
N CYS A 83 1.16 -13.68 -8.52
CA CYS A 83 2.58 -13.43 -8.30
C CYS A 83 2.75 -11.97 -7.86
N VAL A 84 2.91 -11.72 -6.57
CA VAL A 84 3.07 -10.37 -6.02
C VAL A 84 4.43 -9.82 -6.43
N LYS A 85 4.45 -8.59 -6.97
CA LYS A 85 5.67 -7.92 -7.44
C LYS A 85 6.12 -6.78 -6.55
N GLN A 86 5.18 -6.00 -6.02
CA GLN A 86 5.46 -4.86 -5.16
C GLN A 86 4.30 -4.69 -4.17
N VAL A 87 4.63 -4.25 -2.97
CA VAL A 87 3.66 -3.83 -1.95
C VAL A 87 4.05 -2.46 -1.43
N ALA A 88 3.08 -1.57 -1.34
CA ALA A 88 3.20 -0.27 -0.70
C ALA A 88 2.26 -0.23 0.52
N CYS A 89 2.87 -0.14 1.71
CA CYS A 89 2.16 -0.05 2.98
C CYS A 89 1.90 1.42 3.32
N GLY A 90 0.63 1.82 3.37
CA GLY A 90 0.22 3.10 3.91
C GLY A 90 0.15 3.08 5.43
N TRP A 91 -0.60 4.02 6.01
CA TRP A 91 -0.77 4.05 7.46
C TRP A 91 -1.63 2.90 8.01
N ASP A 92 -2.80 2.68 7.41
CA ASP A 92 -3.78 1.65 7.78
C ASP A 92 -4.39 0.93 6.57
N PHE A 93 -3.65 0.92 5.46
CA PHE A 93 -4.05 0.26 4.22
C PHE A 93 -2.81 -0.23 3.47
N THR A 94 -3.04 -1.15 2.54
CA THR A 94 -2.00 -1.79 1.75
C THR A 94 -2.39 -1.79 0.28
N ILE A 95 -1.46 -1.39 -0.59
CA ILE A 95 -1.58 -1.49 -2.04
C ILE A 95 -0.65 -2.60 -2.53
N ILE A 96 -1.17 -3.49 -3.37
CA ILE A 96 -0.51 -4.71 -3.83
C ILE A 96 -0.49 -4.70 -5.36
N LEU A 97 0.70 -4.68 -5.94
CA LEU A 97 0.91 -4.81 -7.38
C LEU A 97 1.33 -6.24 -7.70
N VAL A 98 0.58 -6.91 -8.58
CA VAL A 98 0.86 -8.27 -9.03
C VAL A 98 1.51 -8.28 -10.42
N GLY A 99 2.08 -9.42 -10.81
CA GLY A 99 2.93 -9.56 -12.00
C GLY A 99 2.25 -9.27 -13.33
N SER A 100 0.92 -9.37 -13.40
CA SER A 100 0.10 -8.99 -14.56
C SER A 100 -0.08 -7.46 -14.69
N GLY A 101 0.34 -6.67 -13.70
CA GLY A 101 0.12 -5.23 -13.62
C GLY A 101 -1.23 -4.83 -13.00
N LEU A 102 -1.98 -5.79 -12.46
CA LEU A 102 -3.18 -5.50 -11.67
C LEU A 102 -2.80 -4.96 -10.29
N VAL A 103 -3.64 -4.06 -9.78
CA VAL A 103 -3.50 -3.50 -8.43
C VAL A 103 -4.66 -3.97 -7.57
N LEU A 104 -4.33 -4.47 -6.38
CA LEU A 104 -5.26 -4.82 -5.33
C LEU A 104 -5.02 -3.95 -4.09
N SER A 105 -6.03 -3.80 -3.25
CA SER A 105 -5.96 -3.02 -2.02
C SER A 105 -6.78 -3.64 -0.89
N CYS A 106 -6.30 -3.51 0.35
CA CYS A 106 -7.02 -3.87 1.57
C CYS A 106 -6.73 -2.85 2.69
N GLY A 107 -7.53 -2.87 3.76
CA GLY A 107 -7.41 -1.95 4.89
C GLY A 107 -8.53 -0.92 4.98
N SER A 108 -8.24 0.23 5.59
CA SER A 108 -9.17 1.34 5.74
C SER A 108 -9.48 2.00 4.41
N ASN A 109 -10.75 2.41 4.22
CA ASN A 109 -11.18 3.23 3.09
C ASN A 109 -11.78 4.58 3.51
N SER A 110 -11.55 5.03 4.75
CA SER A 110 -12.20 6.25 5.29
C SER A 110 -11.89 7.55 4.54
N PHE A 111 -10.86 7.54 3.69
CA PHE A 111 -10.44 8.67 2.85
C PHE A 111 -10.44 8.31 1.36
N GLY A 112 -11.05 7.18 0.98
CA GLY A 112 -10.97 6.65 -0.38
C GLY A 112 -9.60 6.07 -0.75
N GLN A 113 -8.73 5.80 0.23
CA GLN A 113 -7.34 5.40 -0.03
C GLN A 113 -7.17 4.00 -0.64
N LEU A 114 -8.24 3.18 -0.65
CA LEU A 114 -8.24 1.92 -1.39
C LEU A 114 -8.44 2.13 -2.89
N GLY A 115 -9.09 3.22 -3.31
CA GLY A 115 -9.41 3.45 -4.71
C GLY A 115 -10.62 2.63 -5.20
N VAL A 116 -11.39 2.08 -4.27
CA VAL A 116 -12.50 1.14 -4.50
C VAL A 116 -13.76 1.70 -3.84
N PRO A 117 -14.44 2.69 -4.44
CA PRO A 117 -15.47 3.51 -3.79
C PRO A 117 -16.71 2.74 -3.33
N GLN A 118 -16.95 1.54 -3.89
CA GLN A 118 -18.05 0.66 -3.48
C GLN A 118 -17.85 0.04 -2.08
N ILE A 119 -16.68 0.16 -1.48
CA ILE A 119 -16.36 -0.41 -0.17
C ILE A 119 -16.53 0.66 0.93
N SER A 120 -17.57 0.51 1.75
CA SER A 120 -17.91 1.43 2.84
C SER A 120 -17.34 1.04 4.22
N SER A 121 -16.77 -0.16 4.35
CA SER A 121 -16.22 -0.74 5.59
C SER A 121 -14.75 -1.16 5.38
N PRO A 122 -13.97 -1.43 6.44
CA PRO A 122 -12.61 -1.94 6.25
C PRO A 122 -12.58 -3.17 5.34
N CYS A 123 -11.68 -3.13 4.35
CA CYS A 123 -11.53 -4.16 3.35
C CYS A 123 -10.58 -5.25 3.87
N LEU A 124 -11.15 -6.36 4.34
CA LEU A 124 -10.38 -7.42 5.02
C LEU A 124 -9.69 -8.40 4.06
N ILE A 125 -10.10 -8.42 2.79
CA ILE A 125 -9.58 -9.28 1.72
C ILE A 125 -9.18 -8.36 0.57
N PRO A 126 -7.93 -8.44 0.04
CA PRO A 126 -7.50 -7.61 -1.08
C PRO A 126 -8.50 -7.60 -2.23
N GLN A 127 -8.99 -6.42 -2.60
CA GLN A 127 -9.90 -6.20 -3.73
C GLN A 127 -9.18 -5.53 -4.87
N LYS A 128 -9.51 -5.93 -6.10
CA LYS A 128 -8.96 -5.33 -7.31
C LYS A 128 -9.50 -3.91 -7.51
N ILE A 129 -8.61 -3.00 -7.89
CA ILE A 129 -8.96 -1.63 -8.27
C ILE A 129 -9.36 -1.62 -9.74
N GLU A 130 -10.66 -1.80 -10.01
CA GLU A 130 -11.17 -1.97 -11.38
C GLU A 130 -11.05 -0.72 -12.26
N SER A 131 -10.93 0.48 -11.69
CA SER A 131 -10.80 1.73 -12.43
C SER A 131 -9.41 1.92 -13.07
N LEU A 132 -8.37 1.22 -12.60
CA LEU A 132 -7.06 1.18 -13.26
C LEU A 132 -7.11 0.23 -14.47
N LYS A 133 -7.31 0.81 -15.66
CA LYS A 133 -7.44 0.06 -16.92
C LYS A 133 -6.11 -0.30 -17.57
N GLU A 134 -5.07 0.49 -17.31
CA GLU A 134 -3.74 0.26 -17.84
C GLU A 134 -2.90 -0.62 -16.92
N LYS A 135 -1.91 -1.28 -17.52
CA LYS A 135 -0.93 -2.08 -16.80
C LYS A 135 -0.08 -1.19 -15.90
N VAL A 136 -0.21 -1.38 -14.59
CA VAL A 136 0.59 -0.67 -13.59
C VAL A 136 1.97 -1.32 -13.47
N VAL A 137 3.00 -0.49 -13.34
CA VAL A 137 4.39 -0.92 -13.21
C VAL A 137 5.01 -0.52 -11.86
N GLU A 138 4.43 0.48 -11.19
CA GLU A 138 4.90 0.95 -9.89
C GLU A 138 3.72 1.43 -9.03
N VAL A 139 3.77 1.16 -7.72
CA VAL A 139 2.81 1.69 -6.73
C VAL A 139 3.52 2.34 -5.56
N ALA A 140 2.89 3.35 -4.97
CA ALA A 140 3.33 3.96 -3.71
C ALA A 140 2.13 4.31 -2.82
N ALA A 141 2.35 4.35 -1.51
CA ALA A 141 1.32 4.66 -0.52
C ALA A 141 1.86 5.69 0.48
N GLY A 142 1.08 6.73 0.72
CA GLY A 142 1.31 7.71 1.77
C GLY A 142 0.46 7.44 3.00
N LEU A 143 0.15 8.49 3.78
CA LEU A 143 -0.65 8.34 4.99
C LEU A 143 -2.10 7.91 4.68
N ARG A 144 -2.72 8.55 3.68
CA ARG A 144 -4.14 8.43 3.33
C ARG A 144 -4.37 8.64 1.83
N HIS A 145 -3.35 8.35 1.03
CA HIS A 145 -3.37 8.49 -0.43
C HIS A 145 -2.43 7.46 -1.04
N ALA A 146 -2.66 7.12 -2.30
CA ALA A 146 -1.84 6.21 -3.05
C ALA A 146 -1.58 6.73 -4.46
N LEU A 147 -0.53 6.17 -5.07
CA LEU A 147 -0.06 6.48 -6.41
C LEU A 147 0.12 5.19 -7.20
N ALA A 148 -0.13 5.26 -8.50
CA ALA A 148 0.26 4.24 -9.45
C ALA A 148 0.89 4.88 -10.68
N ALA A 149 1.96 4.27 -11.22
CA ALA A 149 2.49 4.61 -12.54
C ALA A 149 2.24 3.45 -13.51
N THR A 150 1.83 3.77 -14.74
CA THR A 150 1.52 2.78 -15.77
C THR A 150 2.68 2.57 -16.75
N GLU A 151 2.63 1.50 -17.53
CA GLU A 151 3.64 1.18 -18.56
C GLU A 151 3.70 2.26 -19.68
N SER A 152 2.59 2.96 -19.92
CA SER A 152 2.52 4.07 -20.88
C SER A 152 3.19 5.35 -20.34
N GLY A 153 3.30 5.49 -19.02
CA GLY A 153 3.90 6.65 -18.35
C GLY A 153 2.92 7.52 -17.57
N LEU A 154 1.62 7.17 -17.57
CA LEU A 154 0.61 7.89 -16.81
C LEU A 154 0.79 7.69 -15.31
N VAL A 155 0.45 8.72 -14.53
CA VAL A 155 0.42 8.66 -13.07
C VAL A 155 -1.01 8.84 -12.59
N PHE A 156 -1.45 7.96 -11.71
CA PHE A 156 -2.74 8.05 -11.04
C PHE A 156 -2.52 8.34 -9.55
N GLN A 157 -3.41 9.13 -8.98
CA GLN A 157 -3.48 9.38 -7.55
C GLN A 157 -4.91 9.25 -7.06
N TRP A 158 -5.06 8.73 -5.84
CA TRP A 158 -6.34 8.69 -5.14
C TRP A 158 -6.13 8.72 -3.63
N GLY A 159 -7.23 8.90 -2.90
CA GLY A 159 -7.24 9.10 -1.46
C GLY A 159 -7.07 10.56 -1.09
N THR A 160 -7.92 11.03 -0.16
CA THR A 160 -8.06 12.46 0.16
C THR A 160 -7.08 12.96 1.22
N GLY A 161 -6.04 12.17 1.55
CA GLY A 161 -5.03 12.49 2.56
C GLY A 161 -4.32 13.82 2.40
N MET A 162 -4.12 14.27 1.16
CA MET A 162 -3.44 15.53 0.85
C MET A 162 -4.41 16.71 0.68
N ALA A 163 -5.71 16.46 0.58
CA ALA A 163 -6.71 17.50 0.29
C ALA A 163 -6.70 18.62 1.33
N SER A 164 -6.67 18.29 2.63
CA SER A 164 -6.72 19.29 3.70
C SER A 164 -5.50 20.21 3.69
N ARG A 165 -4.30 19.67 3.41
CA ARG A 165 -3.05 20.43 3.29
C ARG A 165 -3.04 21.30 2.04
N ALA A 166 -3.47 20.75 0.91
CA ALA A 166 -3.57 21.48 -0.35
C ALA A 166 -4.56 22.65 -0.22
N LYS A 167 -5.71 22.47 0.44
CA LYS A 167 -6.68 23.56 0.72
C LYS A 167 -6.06 24.70 1.52
N ARG A 168 -5.24 24.39 2.54
CA ARG A 168 -4.55 25.42 3.34
C ARG A 168 -3.51 26.18 2.54
N ALA A 169 -2.79 25.51 1.64
CA ALA A 169 -1.78 26.13 0.80
C ALA A 169 -2.40 27.00 -0.32
N ASN A 170 -3.55 26.60 -0.86
CA ASN A 170 -4.20 27.22 -2.01
C ASN A 170 -5.45 28.06 -1.64
N GLN A 171 -5.37 28.88 -0.59
CA GLN A 171 -6.50 29.68 -0.07
C GLN A 171 -7.43 30.24 -1.16
N GLY A 172 -8.59 29.60 -1.37
CA GLY A 172 -9.64 30.05 -2.29
C GLY A 172 -9.61 29.47 -3.72
N LYS A 173 -8.63 28.64 -4.10
CA LYS A 173 -8.61 27.98 -5.42
C LYS A 173 -9.18 26.56 -5.35
N THR A 174 -9.89 26.16 -6.40
CA THR A 174 -10.34 24.78 -6.60
C THR A 174 -9.10 23.87 -6.69
N LEU A 175 -9.10 22.79 -5.91
CA LEU A 175 -8.03 21.81 -5.98
C LEU A 175 -8.17 20.94 -7.24
N PRO A 176 -7.04 20.51 -7.85
CA PRO A 176 -7.05 19.45 -8.83
C PRO A 176 -7.80 18.21 -8.34
N GLN A 177 -8.58 17.60 -9.22
CA GLN A 177 -9.47 16.48 -8.88
C GLN A 177 -8.72 15.29 -8.26
N PHE A 178 -7.51 15.00 -8.73
CA PHE A 178 -6.67 13.91 -8.24
C PHE A 178 -6.25 14.04 -6.77
N LEU A 179 -6.35 15.23 -6.16
CA LEU A 179 -6.09 15.44 -4.72
C LEU A 179 -7.32 15.15 -3.84
N THR A 180 -8.49 15.05 -4.45
CA THR A 180 -9.78 14.85 -3.77
C THR A 180 -10.51 13.60 -4.23
N ALA A 181 -9.91 12.82 -5.13
CA ALA A 181 -10.53 11.61 -5.69
C ALA A 181 -10.47 10.43 -4.70
N GLU A 182 -11.56 9.67 -4.62
CA GLU A 182 -11.66 8.42 -3.85
C GLU A 182 -11.45 7.18 -4.73
N GLU A 183 -11.23 7.40 -6.02
CA GLU A 183 -10.82 6.42 -7.02
C GLU A 183 -9.60 6.95 -7.80
N PRO A 184 -8.77 6.07 -8.39
CA PRO A 184 -7.64 6.45 -9.24
C PRO A 184 -8.01 7.54 -10.25
N CYS A 185 -7.38 8.70 -10.10
CA CYS A 185 -7.56 9.85 -10.96
C CYS A 185 -6.21 10.24 -11.56
N GLU A 186 -6.17 10.46 -12.87
CA GLU A 186 -4.95 10.84 -13.58
C GLU A 186 -4.40 12.17 -13.06
N VAL A 187 -3.09 12.20 -12.81
CA VAL A 187 -2.36 13.39 -12.39
C VAL A 187 -1.99 14.20 -13.63
N THR A 188 -2.56 15.40 -13.74
CA THR A 188 -2.27 16.34 -14.82
C THR A 188 -0.97 17.11 -14.58
N GLY A 189 -0.39 17.66 -15.64
CA GLY A 189 0.89 18.39 -15.63
C GLY A 189 2.12 17.50 -15.82
N LEU A 190 1.92 16.25 -16.24
CA LEU A 190 2.97 15.26 -16.55
C LEU A 190 2.88 14.72 -17.99
N GLU A 191 2.10 15.37 -18.85
CA GLU A 191 1.74 14.89 -20.18
C GLU A 191 2.96 14.72 -21.10
N ASP A 192 3.99 15.55 -20.90
CA ASP A 192 5.23 15.55 -21.70
C ASP A 192 6.31 14.60 -21.14
N VAL A 193 6.02 13.83 -20.08
CA VAL A 193 7.04 13.00 -19.43
C VAL A 193 6.57 11.58 -19.13
N LYS A 194 7.41 10.60 -19.49
CA LYS A 194 7.15 9.19 -19.21
C LYS A 194 7.62 8.80 -17.81
N VAL A 195 6.72 8.83 -16.83
CA VAL A 195 7.05 8.44 -15.45
C VAL A 195 7.26 6.93 -15.35
N LYS A 196 8.31 6.52 -14.63
CA LYS A 196 8.63 5.11 -14.36
C LYS A 196 8.56 4.73 -12.89
N LYS A 197 8.72 5.72 -12.01
CA LYS A 197 8.77 5.51 -10.57
C LYS A 197 7.94 6.55 -9.85
N VAL A 198 7.26 6.11 -8.80
CA VAL A 198 6.49 6.97 -7.87
C VAL A 198 6.94 6.67 -6.45
N ALA A 199 6.99 7.70 -5.62
CA ALA A 199 7.24 7.61 -4.20
C ALA A 199 6.26 8.49 -3.44
N ALA A 200 5.85 8.05 -2.26
CA ALA A 200 4.97 8.80 -1.38
C ALA A 200 5.54 8.86 0.03
N SER A 201 5.43 10.02 0.65
CA SER A 201 5.60 10.19 2.10
C SER A 201 4.24 10.42 2.76
N SER A 202 4.22 10.79 4.03
CA SER A 202 2.96 11.08 4.74
C SER A 202 2.07 12.08 3.99
N TYR A 203 2.65 13.09 3.33
CA TYR A 203 1.91 14.16 2.66
C TYR A 203 2.60 14.72 1.41
N HIS A 204 3.56 14.00 0.84
CA HIS A 204 4.22 14.38 -0.41
C HIS A 204 4.23 13.21 -1.37
N SER A 205 4.21 13.52 -2.66
CA SER A 205 4.31 12.57 -3.76
C SER A 205 5.42 13.05 -4.69
N VAL A 206 6.21 12.12 -5.20
CA VAL A 206 7.28 12.39 -6.17
C VAL A 206 7.20 11.36 -7.30
N SER A 207 7.39 11.81 -8.53
CA SER A 207 7.56 10.96 -9.71
C SER A 207 8.97 11.13 -10.29
N LEU A 208 9.51 10.06 -10.86
CA LEU A 208 10.80 10.03 -11.55
C LEU A 208 10.64 9.32 -12.91
N THR A 209 11.35 9.82 -13.92
CA THR A 209 11.11 9.61 -15.36
C THR A 209 12.30 8.92 -16.04
#